data_AF-A0A7S2D886-F1
#
_entry.id   AF-A0A7S2D886-F1
#
_cell.length_a   1.000
_cell.length_b   1.000
_cell.length_c   1.000
_cell.angle_alpha   90.00
_cell.angle_beta   90.00
_cell.angle_gamma   90.00
#
_symmetry.space_group_name_H-M   'P 1'
#
loop_
_entity.id
_entity.type
_entity.pdbx_description
1 polymer ?
#
loop_
_entity_poly.entity_id
_entity_poly.type
_entity_poly.pdbx_seq_one_letter_code
_entity_poly.pdbx_strand_id
1 'polypeptide(L)'
;GGFCLEAVAPAFAGSDVAMVSCDDDSTGQDWTYVEKTGRVKNGHGLCLDAVDKLKPFVRLQMYPCDSGNWSQQWMFDEETGLLKNWRGSCVEAGEANIDGGQVYMQTCDVSSGGQRWRTGASGDQPPQHFYHPGTLYCFALMLPGSYEQDLLAMQHQKRVSLFACEEYAVYSNQ
;
A
#
# COMPACT_ATOMS: atom_id res chain seq x y z
N GLY A 1 1.01 1.23 -17.63
CA GLY A 1 -0.29 0.56 -17.46
C GLY A 1 -0.03 -0.78 -16.85
N GLY A 2 -0.50 -0.98 -15.63
CA GLY A 2 -0.46 -2.27 -14.92
C GLY A 2 -1.88 -2.80 -14.70
N PHE A 3 -2.00 -3.79 -13.81
CA PHE A 3 -3.28 -4.29 -13.32
C PHE A 3 -3.52 -3.80 -11.90
N CYS A 4 -4.76 -3.45 -11.61
CA CYS A 4 -5.23 -2.89 -10.37
C CYS A 4 -6.28 -3.80 -9.74
N LEU A 5 -6.44 -3.65 -8.42
CA LEU A 5 -7.51 -4.30 -7.68
C LEU A 5 -8.83 -3.61 -8.05
N GLU A 6 -9.82 -4.38 -8.48
CA GLU A 6 -11.11 -3.89 -8.96
C GLU A 6 -12.24 -4.51 -8.14
N ALA A 7 -13.10 -3.69 -7.56
CA ALA A 7 -14.42 -4.11 -7.11
C ALA A 7 -15.36 -4.18 -8.32
N VAL A 8 -15.63 -5.37 -8.84
CA VAL A 8 -16.31 -5.60 -10.14
C VAL A 8 -17.67 -4.90 -10.26
N ALA A 9 -18.42 -4.87 -9.17
CA ALA A 9 -19.70 -4.18 -9.05
C ALA A 9 -19.67 -3.35 -7.76
N PRO A 10 -19.01 -2.18 -7.74
CA PRO A 10 -18.53 -1.55 -6.51
C PRO A 10 -19.65 -1.04 -5.59
N ALA A 11 -20.85 -0.81 -6.12
CA ALA A 11 -22.01 -0.42 -5.34
C ALA A 11 -22.79 -1.61 -4.71
N PHE A 12 -22.41 -2.86 -4.99
CA PHE A 12 -23.19 -4.04 -4.63
C PHE A 12 -22.50 -4.92 -3.59
N ALA A 13 -23.22 -5.19 -2.49
CA ALA A 13 -22.76 -6.13 -1.48
C ALA A 13 -22.68 -7.56 -2.06
N GLY A 14 -21.59 -8.25 -1.74
CA GLY A 14 -21.25 -9.56 -2.28
C GLY A 14 -20.46 -9.51 -3.58
N SER A 15 -20.30 -8.33 -4.21
CA SER A 15 -19.50 -8.16 -5.43
C SER A 15 -18.12 -8.77 -5.25
N ASP A 16 -17.65 -9.46 -6.28
CA ASP A 16 -16.30 -9.98 -6.35
C ASP A 16 -15.27 -8.85 -6.47
N VAL A 17 -14.02 -9.22 -6.18
CA VAL A 17 -12.83 -8.41 -6.38
C VAL A 17 -11.89 -9.14 -7.32
N ALA A 18 -11.36 -8.46 -8.33
CA ALA A 18 -10.54 -9.05 -9.38
C ALA A 18 -9.35 -8.17 -9.76
N MET A 19 -8.42 -8.72 -10.52
CA MET A 19 -7.40 -7.95 -11.22
C MET A 19 -7.95 -7.44 -12.54
N VAL A 20 -7.87 -6.14 -12.79
CA VAL A 20 -8.31 -5.50 -14.04
C VAL A 20 -7.28 -4.46 -14.46
N SER A 21 -7.13 -4.23 -15.76
CA SER A 21 -6.32 -3.15 -16.30
C SER A 21 -6.62 -1.84 -15.57
N CYS A 22 -5.57 -1.16 -15.12
CA CYS A 22 -5.76 0.06 -14.34
C CYS A 22 -6.43 1.15 -15.17
N ASP A 23 -7.45 1.79 -14.61
CA ASP A 23 -8.29 2.82 -15.22
C ASP A 23 -8.59 3.90 -14.17
N ASP A 24 -8.04 5.10 -14.36
CA ASP A 24 -8.20 6.23 -13.43
C ASP A 24 -9.65 6.76 -13.38
N ASP A 25 -10.49 6.39 -14.36
CA ASP A 25 -11.92 6.73 -14.38
C ASP A 25 -12.80 5.63 -13.74
N SER A 26 -12.22 4.49 -13.34
CA SER A 26 -12.98 3.38 -12.74
C SER A 26 -13.26 3.62 -11.25
N THR A 27 -14.55 3.78 -10.91
CA THR A 27 -14.98 3.86 -9.50
C THR A 27 -14.82 2.55 -8.72
N GLY A 28 -14.51 1.44 -9.42
CA GLY A 28 -14.20 0.15 -8.80
C GLY A 28 -12.73 0.00 -8.41
N GLN A 29 -11.85 0.89 -8.86
CA GLN A 29 -10.42 0.94 -8.51
C GLN A 29 -10.09 2.02 -7.47
N ASP A 30 -11.09 2.81 -7.08
CA ASP A 30 -10.96 3.82 -6.03
C ASP A 30 -11.02 3.18 -4.65
N TRP A 31 -9.85 3.01 -4.04
CA TRP A 31 -9.69 2.42 -2.70
C TRP A 31 -9.20 3.44 -1.67
N THR A 32 -9.76 3.38 -0.47
CA THR A 32 -9.29 4.10 0.72
C THR A 32 -8.87 3.11 1.79
N TYR A 33 -7.59 3.11 2.16
CA TYR A 33 -7.08 2.41 3.33
C TYR A 33 -7.04 3.33 4.55
N VAL A 34 -7.65 2.89 5.65
CA VAL A 34 -7.67 3.63 6.93
C VAL A 34 -6.86 2.87 7.97
N GLU A 35 -5.56 3.17 8.05
CA GLU A 35 -4.57 2.49 8.91
C GLU A 35 -5.06 2.29 10.35
N LYS A 36 -5.59 3.35 10.99
CA LYS A 36 -6.11 3.30 12.38
C LYS A 36 -7.16 2.22 12.63
N THR A 37 -7.89 1.83 11.59
CA THR A 37 -8.98 0.83 11.67
C THR A 37 -8.69 -0.43 10.86
N GLY A 38 -7.61 -0.44 10.08
CA GLY A 38 -7.30 -1.47 9.10
C GLY A 38 -8.35 -1.64 8.00
N ARG A 39 -9.25 -0.69 7.77
CA ARG A 39 -10.31 -0.86 6.77
C ARG A 39 -9.83 -0.46 5.39
N VAL A 40 -10.12 -1.30 4.40
CA VAL A 40 -10.00 -0.97 2.97
C VAL A 40 -11.42 -0.78 2.45
N LYS A 41 -11.73 0.40 1.92
CA LYS A 41 -13.06 0.78 1.46
C LYS A 41 -13.02 1.21 0.01
N ASN A 42 -14.10 0.97 -0.72
CA ASN A 42 -14.27 1.59 -2.04
C ASN A 42 -15.00 2.94 -1.94
N GLY A 43 -15.06 3.69 -3.05
CA GLY A 43 -15.77 4.97 -3.16
C GLY A 43 -17.27 4.92 -2.84
N HIS A 44 -17.88 3.74 -2.85
CA HIS A 44 -19.29 3.51 -2.50
C HIS A 44 -19.51 3.17 -1.02
N GLY A 45 -18.46 3.18 -0.21
CA GLY A 45 -18.54 2.97 1.24
C GLY A 45 -18.65 1.51 1.68
N LEU A 46 -18.46 0.54 0.77
CA LEU A 46 -18.34 -0.87 1.10
C LEU A 46 -16.89 -1.21 1.48
N CYS A 47 -16.72 -2.22 2.33
CA CYS A 47 -15.42 -2.68 2.81
C CYS A 47 -14.98 -3.95 2.07
N LEU A 48 -13.67 -4.07 1.85
CA LEU A 48 -13.03 -5.31 1.42
C LEU A 48 -13.18 -6.36 2.54
N ASP A 49 -13.74 -7.51 2.19
CA ASP A 49 -14.09 -8.57 3.12
C ASP A 49 -13.57 -9.92 2.63
N ALA A 50 -12.86 -10.66 3.48
CA ALA A 50 -12.58 -12.07 3.24
C ALA A 50 -13.79 -12.92 3.67
N VAL A 51 -14.42 -13.62 2.71
CA VAL A 51 -15.64 -14.41 2.97
C VAL A 51 -15.48 -15.37 4.16
N ASP A 52 -14.30 -15.99 4.30
CA ASP A 52 -13.93 -16.79 5.46
C ASP A 52 -12.43 -16.66 5.74
N LYS A 53 -12.06 -15.65 6.54
CA LYS A 53 -10.65 -15.29 6.82
C LYS A 53 -9.76 -16.42 7.36
N LEU A 54 -10.34 -17.52 7.87
CA LEU A 54 -9.59 -18.62 8.47
C LEU A 54 -9.24 -19.73 7.46
N LYS A 55 -9.79 -19.67 6.24
CA LYS A 55 -9.52 -20.67 5.19
C LYS A 55 -8.65 -20.08 4.08
N PRO A 56 -7.70 -20.86 3.53
CA PRO A 56 -6.99 -20.45 2.32
C PRO A 56 -7.92 -20.54 1.10
N PHE A 57 -7.51 -19.85 0.03
CA PHE A 57 -8.20 -19.79 -1.26
C PHE A 57 -9.62 -19.21 -1.23
N VAL A 58 -9.99 -18.52 -0.15
CA VAL A 58 -11.30 -17.85 -0.11
C VAL A 58 -11.24 -16.55 -0.90
N ARG A 59 -12.30 -16.29 -1.67
CA ARG A 59 -12.43 -15.03 -2.40
C ARG A 59 -12.54 -13.83 -1.45
N LEU A 60 -12.17 -12.67 -1.98
CA LEU A 60 -12.53 -11.38 -1.42
C LEU A 60 -13.85 -10.89 -2.01
N GLN A 61 -14.56 -10.07 -1.26
CA GLN A 61 -15.81 -9.45 -1.71
C GLN A 61 -15.95 -8.03 -1.16
N MET A 62 -16.83 -7.25 -1.80
CA MET A 62 -17.34 -6.01 -1.21
C MET A 62 -18.48 -6.31 -0.26
N TYR A 63 -18.46 -5.74 0.95
CA TYR A 63 -19.51 -5.98 1.93
C TYR A 63 -19.75 -4.75 2.82
N PRO A 64 -20.96 -4.58 3.40
CA PRO A 64 -21.17 -3.55 4.42
C PRO A 64 -20.10 -3.59 5.51
N CYS A 65 -19.58 -2.42 5.82
CA CYS A 65 -18.52 -2.27 6.82
C CYS A 65 -19.02 -2.59 8.23
N ASP A 66 -18.35 -3.50 8.92
CA ASP A 66 -18.60 -3.88 10.31
C ASP A 66 -17.30 -3.81 11.12
N SER A 67 -17.30 -3.05 12.22
CA SER A 67 -16.11 -2.90 13.09
C SER A 67 -15.84 -4.12 13.94
N GLY A 68 -16.87 -4.93 14.23
CA GLY A 68 -16.73 -6.20 14.93
C GLY A 68 -16.20 -7.31 14.01
N ASN A 69 -16.27 -7.12 12.70
CA ASN A 69 -15.90 -8.15 11.75
C ASN A 69 -14.39 -8.11 11.41
N TRP A 70 -13.64 -9.07 11.95
CA TRP A 70 -12.20 -9.18 11.72
C TRP A 70 -11.85 -9.60 10.27
N SER A 71 -12.78 -10.11 9.47
CA SER A 71 -12.50 -10.38 8.03
C SER A 71 -12.38 -9.10 7.20
N GLN A 72 -12.70 -7.95 7.77
CA GLN A 72 -12.60 -6.63 7.13
C GLN A 72 -11.48 -5.76 7.73
N GLN A 73 -10.58 -6.38 8.50
CA GLN A 73 -9.45 -5.70 9.14
C GLN A 73 -8.14 -6.15 8.51
N TRP A 74 -7.44 -5.18 7.95
CA TRP A 74 -6.28 -5.35 7.08
C TRP A 74 -5.09 -4.54 7.60
N MET A 75 -3.92 -5.15 7.50
CA MET A 75 -2.63 -4.53 7.73
C MET A 75 -1.90 -4.50 6.40
N PHE A 76 -1.59 -3.31 5.92
CA PHE A 76 -0.71 -3.14 4.77
C PHE A 76 0.70 -2.89 5.27
N ASP A 77 1.64 -3.72 4.82
CA ASP A 77 3.06 -3.57 5.10
C ASP A 77 3.72 -2.94 3.88
N GLU A 78 4.07 -1.66 3.97
CA GLU A 78 4.63 -0.89 2.85
C GLU A 78 6.01 -1.39 2.41
N GLU A 79 6.79 -1.99 3.32
CA GLU A 79 8.13 -2.51 3.03
C GLU A 79 8.05 -3.78 2.17
N THR A 80 7.13 -4.68 2.51
CA THR A 80 6.99 -5.96 1.82
C THR A 80 5.91 -5.94 0.72
N GLY A 81 4.99 -4.97 0.76
CA GLY A 81 3.81 -4.89 -0.09
C GLY A 81 2.70 -5.86 0.30
N LEU A 82 2.82 -6.57 1.43
CA LEU A 82 1.81 -7.55 1.84
C LEU A 82 0.56 -6.84 2.37
N LEU A 83 -0.61 -7.21 1.84
CA LEU A 83 -1.91 -6.86 2.41
C LEU A 83 -2.46 -8.05 3.19
N LYS A 84 -2.39 -7.97 4.51
CA LYS A 84 -2.66 -9.08 5.43
C LYS A 84 -3.95 -8.88 6.21
N ASN A 85 -4.78 -9.90 6.32
CA ASN A 85 -5.92 -9.88 7.23
C ASN A 85 -5.46 -10.08 8.69
N TRP A 86 -6.12 -9.41 9.66
CA TRP A 86 -5.78 -9.54 11.08
C TRP A 86 -5.87 -11.00 11.56
N ARG A 87 -4.73 -11.57 11.99
CA ARG A 87 -4.55 -12.99 12.35
C ARG A 87 -4.86 -13.99 11.22
N GLY A 88 -5.00 -13.52 9.99
CA GLY A 88 -5.32 -14.32 8.81
C GLY A 88 -4.20 -14.34 7.77
N SER A 89 -4.60 -14.74 6.58
CA SER A 89 -3.80 -14.85 5.36
C SER A 89 -3.59 -13.49 4.67
N CYS A 90 -2.80 -13.48 3.60
CA CYS A 90 -2.55 -12.34 2.73
C CYS A 90 -3.43 -12.38 1.48
N VAL A 91 -3.64 -11.22 0.88
CA VAL A 91 -4.32 -11.07 -0.41
C VAL A 91 -3.36 -11.47 -1.53
N GLU A 92 -3.78 -12.39 -2.39
CA GLU A 92 -3.02 -12.97 -3.50
C GLU A 92 -3.75 -12.73 -4.81
N ALA A 93 -3.06 -12.13 -5.77
CA ALA A 93 -3.46 -12.05 -7.17
C ALA A 93 -2.90 -13.27 -7.93
N GLY A 94 -3.64 -14.39 -7.90
CA GLY A 94 -3.18 -15.62 -8.55
C GLY A 94 -3.00 -15.49 -10.07
N GLU A 95 -3.71 -14.53 -10.67
CA GLU A 95 -3.64 -14.18 -12.09
C GLU A 95 -3.38 -12.68 -12.25
N ALA A 96 -2.32 -12.17 -11.63
CA ALA A 96 -2.01 -10.74 -11.51
C ALA A 96 -1.93 -9.93 -12.82
N ASN A 97 -1.77 -10.57 -13.98
CA ASN A 97 -1.53 -9.91 -15.27
C ASN A 97 -2.62 -10.24 -16.31
N ILE A 98 -3.84 -10.55 -15.86
CA ILE A 98 -4.98 -10.93 -16.71
C ILE A 98 -6.21 -10.16 -16.25
N ASP A 99 -6.98 -9.61 -17.19
CA ASP A 99 -8.27 -8.96 -16.88
C ASP A 99 -9.26 -9.99 -16.36
N GLY A 100 -9.88 -9.68 -15.22
CA GLY A 100 -10.70 -10.63 -14.48
C GLY A 100 -9.89 -11.66 -13.67
N GLY A 101 -8.58 -11.47 -13.55
CA GLY A 101 -7.70 -12.37 -12.82
C GLY A 101 -8.12 -12.52 -11.35
N GLN A 102 -8.10 -13.75 -10.84
CA GLN A 102 -8.64 -14.04 -9.51
C GLN A 102 -7.80 -13.43 -8.38
N VAL A 103 -8.51 -12.86 -7.40
CA VAL A 103 -7.92 -12.40 -6.13
C VAL A 103 -8.53 -13.17 -4.96
N TYR A 104 -7.68 -13.75 -4.12
CA TYR A 104 -8.11 -14.61 -3.01
C TYR A 104 -7.15 -14.52 -1.82
N MET A 105 -7.54 -15.12 -0.70
CA MET A 105 -6.71 -15.22 0.50
C MET A 105 -5.73 -16.39 0.42
N GLN A 106 -4.44 -16.16 0.68
CA GLN A 106 -3.40 -17.19 0.69
C GLN A 106 -2.42 -16.99 1.85
N THR A 107 -1.76 -18.08 2.28
CA THR A 107 -0.62 -17.99 3.20
C THR A 107 0.35 -16.91 2.75
N CYS A 108 0.72 -16.03 3.68
CA CYS A 108 1.60 -14.91 3.38
C CYS A 108 2.99 -15.41 2.94
N ASP A 109 3.45 -14.92 1.80
CA ASP A 109 4.74 -15.23 1.20
C ASP A 109 5.33 -13.96 0.56
N VAL A 110 6.32 -13.37 1.21
CA VAL A 110 7.04 -12.16 0.73
C VAL A 110 7.75 -12.37 -0.61
N SER A 111 8.00 -13.62 -0.99
CA SER A 111 8.61 -13.95 -2.28
C SER A 111 7.59 -14.09 -3.42
N SER A 112 6.29 -14.19 -3.10
CA SER A 112 5.21 -14.24 -4.09
C SER A 112 5.06 -12.89 -4.79
N GLY A 113 5.20 -12.88 -6.11
CA GLY A 113 4.92 -11.70 -6.92
C GLY A 113 3.47 -11.22 -6.82
N GLY A 114 2.52 -12.15 -6.68
CA GLY A 114 1.08 -11.86 -6.59
C GLY A 114 0.61 -11.37 -5.23
N GLN A 115 1.47 -11.37 -4.20
CA GLN A 115 1.16 -10.78 -2.88
C GLN A 115 1.82 -9.42 -2.65
N ARG A 116 2.55 -8.89 -3.63
CA ARG A 116 3.22 -7.59 -3.51
C ARG A 116 2.35 -6.50 -4.13
N TRP A 117 1.56 -5.87 -3.27
CA TRP A 117 0.67 -4.76 -3.60
C TRP A 117 1.37 -3.43 -3.43
N ARG A 118 0.86 -2.41 -4.13
CA ARG A 118 1.27 -1.02 -3.99
C ARG A 118 0.03 -0.14 -3.96
N THR A 119 0.09 0.92 -3.16
CA THR A 119 -0.92 1.97 -3.14
C THR A 119 -0.49 3.10 -4.07
N GLY A 120 -1.42 3.68 -4.82
CA GLY A 120 -1.16 4.82 -5.69
C GLY A 120 -2.07 4.82 -6.92
N ALA A 121 -2.15 5.95 -7.61
CA ALA A 121 -2.84 6.04 -8.89
C ALA A 121 -2.07 5.27 -9.98
N SER A 122 -2.74 4.90 -11.07
CA SER A 122 -2.14 4.17 -12.21
C SER A 122 -0.93 4.91 -12.81
N GLY A 123 -0.87 6.23 -12.65
CA GLY A 123 0.22 7.11 -13.07
C GLY A 123 1.34 7.34 -12.05
N ASP A 124 1.17 6.92 -10.79
CA ASP A 124 2.15 7.06 -9.72
C ASP A 124 3.13 5.89 -9.65
N GLN A 125 3.18 5.03 -10.67
CA GLN A 125 4.30 4.10 -10.80
C GLN A 125 5.58 4.94 -10.96
N PRO A 126 6.48 5.00 -9.97
CA PRO A 126 7.77 5.58 -10.22
C PRO A 126 8.40 4.76 -11.35
N PRO A 127 9.16 5.37 -12.28
CA PRO A 127 10.01 4.60 -13.18
C PRO A 127 10.76 3.57 -12.34
N GLN A 128 10.92 2.34 -12.84
CA GLN A 128 11.50 1.19 -12.11
C GLN A 128 12.95 1.47 -11.64
N HIS A 129 13.09 2.31 -10.62
CA HIS A 129 14.28 2.46 -9.84
C HIS A 129 14.31 1.25 -8.92
N PHE A 130 15.39 0.50 -9.05
CA PHE A 130 15.72 -0.62 -8.20
C PHE A 130 15.55 -0.19 -6.75
N TYR A 131 14.53 -0.75 -6.09
CA TYR A 131 14.37 -0.69 -4.64
C TYR A 131 15.65 -1.26 -4.04
N HIS A 132 16.50 -0.39 -3.49
CA HIS A 132 17.66 -0.81 -2.70
C HIS A 132 17.20 -1.02 -1.26
N PRO A 133 17.23 -2.25 -0.73
CA PRO A 133 16.87 -2.49 0.65
C PRO A 133 17.92 -1.83 1.56
N GLY A 134 17.49 -0.83 2.33
CA GLY A 134 18.22 -0.37 3.52
C GLY A 134 18.86 1.02 3.47
N THR A 135 18.20 2.06 2.97
CA THR A 135 18.67 3.43 3.27
C THR A 135 18.27 3.82 4.69
N LEU A 136 19.27 4.09 5.53
CA LEU A 136 19.06 4.67 6.86
C LEU A 136 18.66 6.14 6.64
N TYR A 137 17.38 6.47 6.80
CA TYR A 137 16.92 7.85 6.68
C TYR A 137 17.40 8.67 7.87
N CYS A 138 18.37 9.51 7.60
CA CYS A 138 18.93 10.45 8.54
C CYS A 138 18.10 11.76 8.40
N PHE A 139 17.59 12.35 9.48
CA PHE A 139 16.95 13.69 9.46
C PHE A 139 17.46 14.57 10.61
N ALA A 140 17.52 15.88 10.39
CA ALA A 140 17.86 16.87 11.41
C ALA A 140 16.87 18.02 11.37
N LEU A 141 16.35 18.39 12.55
CA LEU A 141 15.59 19.62 12.73
C LEU A 141 16.57 20.77 13.00
N MET A 142 16.36 21.90 12.33
CA MET A 142 17.18 23.10 12.49
C MET A 142 16.30 24.34 12.66
N LEU A 143 16.81 25.35 13.37
CA LEU A 143 16.13 26.62 13.57
C LEU A 143 16.42 27.61 12.42
N PRO A 144 15.43 28.01 11.60
CA PRO A 144 15.68 28.87 10.43
C PRO A 144 16.11 30.28 10.81
N GLY A 145 17.02 30.85 10.01
CA GLY A 145 17.62 32.16 10.27
C GLY A 145 18.65 32.18 11.41
N SER A 146 19.14 31.02 11.84
CA SER A 146 20.15 30.88 12.90
C SER A 146 21.46 30.29 12.37
N TYR A 147 22.48 30.25 13.22
CA TYR A 147 23.79 29.67 12.90
C TYR A 147 23.72 28.17 12.51
N GLU A 148 22.61 27.49 12.81
CA GLU A 148 22.40 26.09 12.43
C GLU A 148 22.33 25.90 10.91
N GLN A 149 21.91 26.92 10.15
CA GLN A 149 21.92 26.89 8.68
C GLN A 149 23.35 26.80 8.12
N ASP A 150 24.27 27.57 8.68
CA ASP A 150 25.68 27.53 8.29
C ASP A 150 26.33 26.20 8.70
N LEU A 151 25.92 25.63 9.83
CA LEU A 151 26.36 24.31 10.26
C LEU A 151 25.88 23.21 9.31
N LEU A 152 24.62 23.24 8.88
CA LEU A 152 24.11 22.28 7.90
C LEU A 152 24.80 22.46 6.54
N ALA A 153 25.01 23.69 6.08
CA ALA A 153 25.75 23.96 4.85
C ALA A 153 27.20 23.42 4.92
N MET A 154 27.87 23.61 6.06
CA MET A 154 29.21 23.08 6.32
C MET A 154 29.22 21.54 6.35
N GLN A 155 28.27 20.91 7.03
CA GLN A 155 28.16 19.45 7.09
C GLN A 155 27.88 18.84 5.71
N HIS A 156 27.03 19.49 4.91
CA HIS A 156 26.75 19.11 3.53
C HIS A 156 28.01 19.23 2.65
N GLN A 157 28.72 20.37 2.73
CA GLN A 157 29.95 20.58 1.96
C GLN A 157 31.02 19.54 2.29
N LYS A 158 31.13 19.13 3.56
CA LYS A 158 32.12 18.15 4.02
C LYS A 158 31.66 16.69 3.91
N ARG A 159 30.39 16.43 3.54
CA ARG A 159 29.77 15.09 3.53
C ARG A 159 29.96 14.34 4.85
N VAL A 160 29.59 14.99 5.95
CA VAL A 160 29.70 14.43 7.31
C VAL A 160 28.34 14.43 8.01
N SER A 161 28.21 13.61 9.06
CA SER A 161 26.97 13.46 9.84
C SER A 161 25.81 12.98 8.96
N LEU A 162 24.66 13.66 8.97
CA LEU A 162 23.49 13.41 8.14
C LEU A 162 23.81 13.17 6.67
N PHE A 163 24.80 13.91 6.15
CA PHE A 163 25.22 13.89 4.74
C PHE A 163 26.30 12.85 4.43
N ALA A 164 26.65 12.01 5.41
CA ALA A 164 27.44 10.80 5.20
C ALA A 164 26.54 9.59 4.86
N CYS A 165 25.22 9.71 5.02
CA CYS A 165 24.23 8.73 4.59
C CYS A 165 24.07 8.78 3.05
N GLU A 166 23.65 7.67 2.43
CA GLU A 166 23.50 7.56 0.96
C GLU A 166 22.42 8.50 0.40
N GLU A 167 21.44 8.86 1.24
CA GLU A 167 20.37 9.81 0.96
C GLU A 167 20.15 10.73 2.17
N TYR A 168 19.71 11.97 1.92
CA TYR A 168 19.39 12.96 2.96
C TYR A 168 18.35 13.98 2.47
N ALA A 169 17.56 14.52 3.39
CA ALA A 169 16.64 15.62 3.12
C ALA A 169 16.66 16.64 4.28
N VAL A 170 16.58 17.93 3.94
CA VAL A 170 16.55 19.04 4.92
C VAL A 170 15.16 19.65 4.90
N TYR A 171 14.51 19.68 6.06
CA TYR A 171 13.18 20.26 6.23
C TYR A 171 13.22 21.46 7.18
N SER A 172 12.50 22.51 6.81
CA SER A 172 12.27 23.70 7.64
C SER A 172 10.79 23.75 8.00
N ASN A 173 10.48 24.13 9.24
CA ASN A 173 9.11 24.40 9.68
C ASN A 173 8.74 25.89 9.60
N GLN A 174 9.50 26.67 8.83
CA GLN A 174 9.12 28.00 8.33
C GLN A 174 8.63 27.92 6.90
#